data_AF-A0A7M3MTH3-F1
#
_entry.id   AF-A0A7M3MTH3-F1
#
_cell.length_a   1.000
_cell.length_b   1.000
_cell.length_c   1.000
_cell.angle_alpha   90.00
_cell.angle_beta   90.00
_cell.angle_gamma   90.00
#
_symmetry.space_group_name_H-M   'P 1'
#
loop_
_entity.id
_entity.type
_entity.pdbx_description
1 polymer ?
#
loop_
_entity_poly.entity_id
_entity_poly.type
_entity_poly.pdbx_seq_one_letter_code
_entity_poly.pdbx_strand_id
1 'polypeptide(L)'
;MTSIGASYREVDDDDLNGPWYLAEQAAASRYTGAELVGKWTWYLHFPGLDVTVLRREGFEHRTFPHVSGATMLWQRDAAAAAPFPDKPRGVDIGAVARASQLGMAIYSTSRFNFIAVRHGEAHGHTWRASDLAVATRDPTDRVHFFGCPSEQVLLPAPGQSA
;
A
#
# COMPACT_ATOMS: atom_id res chain seq x y z
N MET A 1 -5.53 12.29 5.23
CA MET A 1 -4.11 12.57 4.90
C MET A 1 -3.42 13.22 6.08
N THR A 2 -2.22 12.73 6.41
CA THR A 2 -1.36 13.27 7.46
C THR A 2 -0.09 13.83 6.82
N SER A 3 0.35 15.03 7.24
CA SER A 3 1.61 15.61 6.78
C SER A 3 2.77 15.01 7.57
N ILE A 4 3.83 14.58 6.87
CA ILE A 4 5.05 14.03 7.46
C ILE A 4 6.22 14.79 6.84
N GLY A 5 6.72 15.83 7.53
CA GLY A 5 7.75 16.73 6.99
C GLY A 5 7.31 17.43 5.71
N ALA A 6 7.99 17.17 4.59
CA ALA A 6 7.70 17.73 3.27
C ALA A 6 6.78 16.84 2.40
N SER A 7 6.12 15.84 2.99
CA SER A 7 5.30 14.88 2.26
C SER A 7 3.92 14.70 2.87
N TYR A 8 3.00 14.17 2.08
CA TYR A 8 1.68 13.75 2.53
C TYR A 8 1.50 12.25 2.39
N ARG A 9 0.86 11.63 3.38
CA ARG A 9 0.56 10.21 3.40
C ARG A 9 -0.89 9.94 3.78
N GLU A 10 -1.46 8.88 3.22
CA GLU A 10 -2.66 8.24 3.73
C GLU A 10 -2.30 7.18 4.79
N VAL A 11 -2.99 7.24 5.93
CA VAL A 11 -2.86 6.31 7.04
C VAL A 11 -4.26 5.81 7.31
N ASP A 12 -4.46 4.51 7.16
CA ASP A 12 -5.68 3.81 7.55
C ASP A 12 -5.43 3.17 8.93
N ASP A 13 -6.37 3.31 9.85
CA ASP A 13 -6.22 2.87 11.25
C ASP A 13 -6.22 1.34 11.35
N ASP A 14 -6.74 0.65 10.34
CA ASP A 14 -6.78 -0.82 10.28
C ASP A 14 -5.48 -1.44 9.70
N ASP A 15 -4.63 -0.65 9.04
CA ASP A 15 -3.46 -1.18 8.32
C ASP A 15 -2.20 -1.25 9.20
N LEU A 16 -1.47 -2.37 9.11
CA LEU A 16 -0.23 -2.56 9.86
C LEU A 16 0.96 -1.96 9.12
N ASN A 17 1.72 -1.15 9.84
CA ASN A 17 2.89 -0.44 9.33
C ASN A 17 4.14 -0.85 10.10
N GLY A 18 5.12 -1.39 9.37
CA GLY A 18 6.41 -1.75 9.93
C GLY A 18 7.24 -0.50 10.24
N PRO A 19 8.23 -0.61 11.15
CA PRO A 19 9.05 0.53 11.58
C PRO A 19 9.81 1.19 10.42
N TRP A 20 10.12 0.43 9.37
CA TRP A 20 10.85 0.89 8.21
C TRP A 20 9.98 1.44 7.08
N TYR A 21 8.65 1.34 7.17
CA TYR A 21 7.75 1.70 6.09
C TYR A 21 7.98 3.13 5.57
N LEU A 22 7.95 4.11 6.48
CA LEU A 22 8.10 5.51 6.11
C LEU A 22 9.52 5.83 5.64
N ALA A 23 10.53 5.22 6.27
CA ALA A 23 11.93 5.43 5.93
C ALA A 23 12.22 4.93 4.51
N GLU A 24 11.68 3.76 4.13
CA GLU A 24 11.80 3.21 2.79
C GLU A 24 11.14 4.13 1.75
N GLN A 25 9.89 4.53 1.95
CA GLN A 25 9.16 5.40 1.02
C GLN A 25 9.87 6.75 0.84
N ALA A 26 10.32 7.36 1.94
CA ALA A 26 11.05 8.62 1.90
C ALA A 26 12.40 8.48 1.18
N ALA A 27 13.12 7.38 1.40
CA ALA A 27 14.36 7.07 0.67
C ALA A 27 14.08 6.89 -0.83
N ALA A 28 13.03 6.14 -1.18
CA ALA A 28 12.60 5.93 -2.56
C ALA A 28 12.33 7.23 -3.29
N SER A 29 11.52 8.13 -2.72
CA SER A 29 11.25 9.42 -3.34
C SER A 29 12.55 10.23 -3.56
N ARG A 30 13.52 10.16 -2.64
CA ARG A 30 14.80 10.87 -2.77
C ARG A 30 15.71 10.29 -3.85
N TYR A 31 15.90 8.97 -3.89
CA TYR A 31 16.86 8.37 -4.83
C TYR A 31 16.31 8.23 -6.25
N THR A 32 14.98 8.17 -6.43
CA THR A 32 14.35 8.13 -7.77
C THR A 32 13.95 9.50 -8.29
N GLY A 33 13.77 10.47 -7.40
CA GLY A 33 13.15 11.76 -7.71
C GLY A 33 11.64 11.67 -7.96
N ALA A 34 11.00 10.52 -7.70
CA ALA A 34 9.58 10.34 -7.97
C ALA A 34 8.70 11.24 -7.09
N GLU A 35 7.74 11.91 -7.74
CA GLU A 35 6.73 12.77 -7.14
C GLU A 35 5.71 12.00 -6.29
N LEU A 36 5.45 10.74 -6.67
CA LEU A 36 4.60 9.81 -5.95
C LEU A 36 5.32 8.48 -5.78
N VAL A 37 5.43 8.01 -4.55
CA VAL A 37 5.92 6.67 -4.24
C VAL A 37 4.88 5.87 -3.47
N GLY A 38 4.92 4.56 -3.62
CA GLY A 38 3.98 3.66 -2.97
C GLY A 38 4.37 2.21 -3.15
N LYS A 39 3.44 1.30 -2.93
CA LYS A 39 3.61 -0.15 -3.14
C LYS A 39 2.57 -0.62 -4.13
N TRP A 40 2.99 -1.13 -5.28
CA TRP A 40 2.07 -1.83 -6.17
C TRP A 40 1.96 -3.32 -5.84
N THR A 41 3.08 -3.94 -5.47
CA THR A 41 3.09 -5.24 -4.81
C THR A 41 2.95 -5.06 -3.30
N TRP A 42 1.91 -5.60 -2.68
CA TRP A 42 1.60 -5.41 -1.25
C TRP A 42 0.85 -6.59 -0.66
N TYR A 43 0.83 -6.68 0.67
CA TYR A 43 0.17 -7.75 1.39
C TYR A 43 -1.22 -7.33 1.88
N LEU A 44 -2.18 -8.24 1.70
CA LEU A 44 -3.55 -8.11 2.19
C LEU A 44 -3.84 -9.29 3.12
N HIS A 45 -4.17 -9.02 4.38
CA HIS A 45 -4.45 -10.04 5.37
C HIS A 45 -5.93 -10.06 5.75
N PHE A 46 -6.50 -11.27 5.82
CA PHE A 46 -7.86 -11.52 6.27
C PHE A 46 -7.83 -12.31 7.59
N PRO A 47 -7.93 -11.64 8.76
CA PRO A 47 -7.85 -12.31 10.06
C PRO A 47 -8.90 -13.42 10.24
N GLY A 48 -10.11 -13.21 9.69
CA GLY A 48 -11.19 -14.19 9.80
C GLY A 48 -10.95 -15.50 9.03
N LEU A 49 -10.02 -15.50 8.08
CA LEU A 49 -9.62 -16.68 7.30
C LEU A 49 -8.18 -17.11 7.61
N ASP A 50 -7.48 -16.35 8.47
CA ASP A 50 -6.07 -16.49 8.77
C ASP A 50 -5.19 -16.63 7.52
N VAL A 51 -5.51 -15.86 6.47
CA VAL A 51 -4.83 -15.95 5.16
C VAL A 51 -4.26 -14.60 4.75
N THR A 52 -3.06 -14.64 4.18
CA THR A 52 -2.38 -13.48 3.62
C THR A 52 -2.19 -13.67 2.12
N VAL A 53 -2.65 -12.68 1.36
CA VAL A 53 -2.56 -12.62 -0.09
C VAL A 53 -1.47 -11.63 -0.48
N LEU A 54 -0.56 -12.04 -1.36
CA LEU A 54 0.34 -11.14 -2.07
C LEU A 54 -0.40 -10.61 -3.29
N ARG A 55 -0.63 -9.30 -3.31
CA ARG A 55 -1.27 -8.59 -4.41
C ARG A 55 -0.22 -8.11 -5.40
N ARG A 56 -0.48 -8.29 -6.70
CA ARG A 56 0.32 -7.74 -7.79
C ARG A 56 1.81 -8.12 -7.73
N GLU A 57 2.11 -9.40 -7.62
CA GLU A 57 3.49 -9.92 -7.55
C GLU A 57 4.35 -9.48 -8.76
N GLY A 58 5.61 -9.07 -8.50
CA GLY A 58 6.60 -8.78 -9.54
C GLY A 58 6.68 -7.31 -9.99
N PHE A 59 6.11 -6.39 -9.21
CA PHE A 59 6.11 -4.95 -9.49
C PHE A 59 6.86 -4.15 -8.41
N GLU A 60 7.70 -4.79 -7.62
CA GLU A 60 8.61 -4.12 -6.69
C GLU A 60 9.72 -3.33 -7.41
N HIS A 61 10.22 -2.29 -6.75
CA HIS A 61 11.44 -1.54 -7.11
C HIS A 61 11.51 -0.98 -8.53
N ARG A 62 10.41 -0.40 -9.03
CA ARG A 62 10.37 0.10 -10.42
C ARG A 62 9.49 1.33 -10.59
N THR A 63 9.83 2.13 -11.59
CA THR A 63 8.92 3.16 -12.12
C THR A 63 7.73 2.46 -12.76
N PHE A 64 6.53 2.78 -12.27
CA PHE A 64 5.29 2.14 -12.71
C PHE A 64 4.12 3.11 -12.46
N PRO A 65 3.15 3.25 -13.38
CA PRO A 65 2.10 4.27 -13.27
C PRO A 65 1.06 4.01 -12.18
N HIS A 66 1.26 3.00 -11.34
CA HIS A 66 0.31 2.61 -10.31
C HIS A 66 0.99 2.27 -8.99
N VAL A 67 0.33 2.63 -7.90
CA VAL A 67 0.60 2.23 -6.52
C VAL A 67 -0.73 2.02 -5.79
N SER A 68 -0.75 1.26 -4.71
CA SER A 68 -1.95 1.13 -3.88
C SER A 68 -2.24 2.45 -3.16
N GLY A 69 -3.50 2.87 -3.13
CA GLY A 69 -3.94 4.11 -2.48
C GLY A 69 -3.48 4.21 -1.02
N ALA A 70 -3.70 3.14 -0.25
CA ALA A 70 -3.30 3.01 1.14
C ALA A 70 -1.78 3.15 1.41
N THR A 71 -0.96 3.18 0.35
CA THR A 71 0.49 3.21 0.44
C THR A 71 1.14 4.48 -0.09
N MET A 72 0.34 5.45 -0.53
CA MET A 72 0.85 6.64 -1.19
C MET A 72 1.65 7.54 -0.24
N LEU A 73 2.83 7.95 -0.71
CA LEU A 73 3.58 9.07 -0.18
C LEU A 73 3.84 10.06 -1.33
N TRP A 74 3.27 11.25 -1.20
CA TRP A 74 3.40 12.33 -2.16
C TRP A 74 4.47 13.33 -1.74
N GLN A 75 5.24 13.84 -2.69
CA GLN A 75 5.92 15.12 -2.50
C GLN A 75 4.89 16.24 -2.35
N ARG A 76 5.18 17.23 -1.50
CA ARG A 76 4.26 18.34 -1.21
C ARG A 76 3.77 19.07 -2.46
N ASP A 77 4.68 19.43 -3.35
CA ASP A 77 4.34 20.22 -4.55
C ASP A 77 3.55 19.37 -5.55
N ALA A 78 3.85 18.07 -5.64
CA ALA A 78 3.10 17.13 -6.46
C ALA A 78 1.66 16.94 -5.96
N ALA A 79 1.48 16.81 -4.65
CA ALA A 79 0.14 16.72 -4.05
C ALA A 79 -0.69 17.99 -4.31
N ALA A 80 -0.06 19.17 -4.33
CA ALA A 80 -0.73 20.43 -4.66
C ALA A 80 -1.13 20.51 -6.14
N ALA A 81 -0.31 19.96 -7.05
CA ALA A 81 -0.59 19.92 -8.49
C ALA A 81 -1.62 18.84 -8.89
N ALA A 82 -1.77 17.79 -8.08
CA ALA A 82 -2.72 16.70 -8.27
C ALA A 82 -3.68 16.57 -7.06
N PRO A 83 -4.57 17.55 -6.84
CA PRO A 83 -5.49 17.49 -5.71
C PRO A 83 -6.41 16.28 -5.82
N PHE A 84 -6.73 15.70 -4.66
CA PHE A 84 -7.63 14.57 -4.57
C PHE A 84 -9.02 14.95 -5.08
N PRO A 85 -9.67 14.10 -5.89
CA PRO A 85 -11.00 14.39 -6.39
C PRO A 85 -12.01 14.43 -5.25
N ASP A 86 -12.92 15.41 -5.28
CA ASP A 86 -14.05 15.52 -4.36
C ASP A 86 -15.13 14.47 -4.74
N LYS A 87 -14.87 13.22 -4.35
CA LYS A 87 -15.76 12.07 -4.60
C LYS A 87 -15.87 11.22 -3.34
N PRO A 88 -17.04 10.61 -3.07
CA PRO A 88 -17.23 9.80 -1.88
C PRO A 88 -16.52 8.43 -1.94
N ARG A 89 -16.05 7.99 -3.13
CA ARG A 89 -15.40 6.68 -3.33
C ARG A 89 -14.35 6.74 -4.43
N GLY A 90 -13.32 5.90 -4.33
CA GLY A 90 -12.27 5.76 -5.34
C GLY A 90 -11.36 6.99 -5.45
N VAL A 91 -11.26 7.75 -4.36
CA VAL A 91 -10.48 8.98 -4.25
C VAL A 91 -9.01 8.71 -4.58
N ASP A 92 -8.45 7.62 -4.05
CA ASP A 92 -7.03 7.30 -4.16
C ASP A 92 -6.66 6.78 -5.54
N ILE A 93 -7.53 5.94 -6.12
CA ILE A 93 -7.41 5.49 -7.52
C ILE A 93 -7.43 6.71 -8.45
N GLY A 94 -8.33 7.67 -8.18
CA GLY A 94 -8.40 8.92 -8.91
C GLY A 94 -7.12 9.76 -8.79
N ALA A 95 -6.53 9.84 -7.60
CA ALA A 95 -5.30 10.59 -7.36
C ALA A 95 -4.09 9.97 -8.11
N VAL A 96 -3.92 8.65 -8.05
CA VAL A 96 -2.85 7.94 -8.80
C VAL A 96 -3.04 8.11 -10.31
N ALA A 97 -4.26 7.95 -10.80
CA ALA A 97 -4.57 8.15 -12.21
C ALA A 97 -4.27 9.60 -12.66
N ARG A 98 -4.58 10.59 -11.81
CA ARG A 98 -4.30 11.99 -12.08
C ARG A 98 -2.80 12.28 -12.15
N ALA A 99 -1.99 11.73 -11.22
CA ALA A 99 -0.53 11.83 -11.29
C ALA A 99 0.00 11.26 -12.61
N SER A 100 -0.46 10.06 -12.98
CA SER A 100 -0.04 9.44 -14.24
C SER A 100 -0.42 10.29 -15.46
N GLN A 101 -1.62 10.89 -15.48
CA GLN A 101 -2.07 11.79 -16.55
C GLN A 101 -1.27 13.10 -16.61
N LEU A 102 -0.74 13.56 -15.48
CA LEU A 102 0.14 14.73 -15.40
C LEU A 102 1.59 14.42 -15.79
N GLY A 103 1.91 13.16 -16.08
CA GLY A 103 3.28 12.73 -16.40
C GLY A 103 4.22 12.71 -15.20
N MET A 104 3.67 12.71 -13.98
CA MET A 104 4.47 12.60 -12.76
C MET A 104 5.17 11.23 -12.71
N ALA A 105 6.41 11.18 -12.21
CA ALA A 105 7.09 9.93 -11.97
C ALA A 105 6.49 9.24 -10.74
N ILE A 106 6.05 8.00 -10.96
CA ILE A 106 5.46 7.13 -9.93
C ILE A 106 6.38 5.94 -9.74
N TYR A 107 6.73 5.63 -8.49
CA TYR A 107 7.63 4.53 -8.16
C TYR A 107 7.03 3.55 -7.15
N SER A 108 7.08 2.26 -7.49
CA SER A 108 6.69 1.16 -6.62
C SER A 108 7.91 0.66 -5.84
N THR A 109 7.82 0.68 -4.52
CA THR A 109 8.86 0.25 -3.56
C THR A 109 8.82 -1.26 -3.31
N SER A 110 9.43 -1.78 -2.24
CA SER A 110 9.31 -3.19 -1.91
C SER A 110 7.89 -3.54 -1.45
N ARG A 111 7.60 -4.84 -1.34
CA ARG A 111 6.36 -5.36 -0.76
C ARG A 111 6.31 -5.34 0.77
N PHE A 112 7.40 -5.05 1.47
CA PHE A 112 7.51 -5.23 2.92
C PHE A 112 7.04 -4.02 3.74
N ASN A 113 6.94 -4.21 5.06
CA ASN A 113 6.58 -3.18 6.05
C ASN A 113 5.17 -2.57 5.90
N PHE A 114 4.29 -3.18 5.11
CA PHE A 114 2.90 -2.78 5.00
C PHE A 114 2.02 -4.00 4.83
N ILE A 115 0.98 -4.08 5.64
CA ILE A 115 -0.08 -5.08 5.50
C ILE A 115 -1.40 -4.34 5.59
N ALA A 116 -2.20 -4.42 4.54
CA ALA A 116 -3.58 -3.99 4.63
C ALA A 116 -4.38 -5.07 5.37
N VAL A 117 -5.07 -4.71 6.45
CA VAL A 117 -5.90 -5.68 7.18
C VAL A 117 -7.35 -5.46 6.84
N ARG A 118 -8.06 -6.55 6.55
CA ARG A 118 -9.49 -6.49 6.27
C ARG A 118 -10.24 -7.26 7.35
N HIS A 119 -10.69 -6.52 8.35
CA HIS A 119 -11.60 -6.99 9.38
C HIS A 119 -13.00 -7.15 8.79
N GLY A 120 -13.70 -8.24 9.09
CA GLY A 120 -15.11 -8.39 8.66
C GLY A 120 -15.92 -7.27 9.26
N GLU A 121 -16.98 -6.80 8.60
CA GLU A 121 -17.85 -5.78 9.20
C GLU A 121 -18.30 -6.24 10.61
N ALA A 122 -18.20 -5.33 11.58
CA ALA A 122 -18.45 -5.57 13.00
C ALA A 122 -19.88 -6.04 13.35
N HIS A 123 -20.77 -6.13 12.36
CA HIS A 123 -22.17 -6.55 12.51
C HIS A 123 -22.49 -7.83 11.73
N GLY A 124 -21.52 -8.74 11.70
CA GLY A 124 -21.80 -10.15 11.49
C GLY A 124 -21.97 -10.53 10.03
N HIS A 125 -20.91 -10.43 9.25
CA HIS A 125 -20.61 -11.45 8.24
C HIS A 125 -19.09 -11.57 8.08
N THR A 126 -18.57 -12.74 8.41
CA THR A 126 -17.22 -13.22 8.07
C THR A 126 -16.92 -12.94 6.60
N TRP A 127 -15.74 -12.37 6.31
CA TRP A 127 -15.16 -12.39 4.97
C TRP A 127 -15.30 -13.80 4.39
N ARG A 128 -15.94 -13.91 3.22
CA ARG A 128 -16.29 -15.19 2.60
C ARG A 128 -15.23 -15.57 1.57
N ALA A 129 -15.25 -16.82 1.12
CA ALA A 129 -14.43 -17.28 0.00
C ALA A 129 -14.57 -16.40 -1.26
N SER A 130 -15.71 -15.71 -1.42
CA SER A 130 -15.92 -14.73 -2.49
C SER A 130 -14.95 -13.55 -2.44
N ASP A 131 -14.59 -13.08 -1.26
CA ASP A 131 -13.73 -11.92 -1.11
C ASP A 131 -12.27 -12.27 -1.32
N LEU A 132 -11.87 -13.46 -0.86
CA LEU A 132 -10.59 -14.03 -1.22
C LEU A 132 -10.49 -14.21 -2.73
N ALA A 133 -11.55 -14.71 -3.39
CA ALA A 133 -11.60 -14.84 -4.84
C ALA A 133 -11.48 -13.49 -5.56
N VAL A 134 -12.06 -12.42 -5.02
CA VAL A 134 -11.87 -11.05 -5.53
C VAL A 134 -10.42 -10.58 -5.32
N ALA A 135 -9.85 -10.85 -4.14
CA ALA A 135 -8.47 -10.53 -3.81
C ALA A 135 -7.43 -11.30 -4.64
N THR A 136 -7.80 -12.44 -5.23
CA THR A 136 -6.95 -13.27 -6.09
C THR A 136 -7.38 -13.27 -7.56
N ARG A 137 -8.15 -12.26 -7.98
CA ARG A 137 -8.69 -12.20 -9.36
C ARG A 137 -7.62 -11.87 -10.40
N ASP A 138 -6.61 -11.09 -10.05
CA ASP A 138 -5.55 -10.77 -10.98
C ASP A 138 -4.60 -11.96 -11.14
N PRO A 139 -4.08 -12.27 -12.35
CA PRO A 139 -3.13 -13.36 -12.55
C PRO A 139 -1.84 -13.24 -11.73
N THR A 140 -1.52 -12.04 -11.26
CA THR A 140 -0.35 -11.75 -10.40
C THR A 140 -0.69 -11.73 -8.90
N ASP A 141 -1.94 -11.98 -8.52
CA ASP A 141 -2.33 -12.15 -7.12
C ASP A 141 -2.13 -13.63 -6.70
N ARG A 142 -1.71 -13.86 -5.45
CA ARG A 142 -1.40 -15.20 -4.89
C ARG A 142 -1.82 -15.28 -3.42
N VAL A 143 -2.46 -16.39 -3.02
CA VAL A 143 -2.42 -16.79 -1.60
C VAL A 143 -0.95 -17.07 -1.27
N HIS A 144 -0.39 -16.31 -0.32
CA HIS A 144 1.04 -16.35 -0.03
C HIS A 144 1.33 -17.27 1.15
N PHE A 145 0.61 -17.10 2.26
CA PHE A 145 0.70 -17.97 3.45
C PHE A 145 -0.56 -17.87 4.32
N PHE A 146 -0.66 -18.79 5.29
CA PHE A 146 -1.62 -18.74 6.38
C PHE A 146 -0.88 -18.36 7.69
N GLY A 147 -1.57 -17.69 8.61
CA GLY A 147 -1.00 -17.26 9.89
C GLY A 147 -0.76 -15.75 10.01
N CYS A 148 -0.22 -15.38 11.17
CA CYS A 148 0.09 -13.99 11.54
C CYS A 148 1.09 -13.36 10.56
N PRO A 149 0.71 -12.29 9.83
CA PRO A 149 1.58 -11.71 8.82
C PRO A 149 2.70 -10.83 9.39
N SER A 150 2.61 -10.43 10.65
CA SER A 150 3.52 -9.44 11.24
C SER A 150 4.97 -9.92 11.25
N GLU A 151 5.21 -11.19 11.61
CA GLU A 151 6.55 -11.79 11.68
C GLU A 151 7.20 -12.00 10.30
N GLN A 152 6.38 -12.11 9.25
CA GLN A 152 6.84 -12.45 7.91
C GLN A 152 6.98 -11.23 6.99
N VAL A 153 6.21 -10.16 7.26
CA VAL A 153 6.11 -8.98 6.39
C VAL A 153 6.70 -7.72 7.03
N LEU A 154 6.58 -7.57 8.36
CA LEU A 154 7.12 -6.41 9.07
C LEU A 154 8.54 -6.70 9.50
N LEU A 155 9.50 -5.99 8.89
CA LEU A 155 10.90 -6.20 9.20
C LEU A 155 11.20 -5.64 10.60
N PRO A 156 12.01 -6.34 11.41
CA PRO A 156 12.31 -5.92 12.77
C PRO A 156 13.03 -4.57 12.78
N ALA A 157 12.81 -3.78 13.84
CA ALA A 157 13.53 -2.54 14.06
C ALA A 157 15.03 -2.82 14.30
N PRO A 158 15.93 -1.82 14.15
CA PRO A 158 17.34 -2.00 14.49
C PRO A 158 17.50 -2.55 15.90
N GLY A 159 18.27 -3.63 16.05
CA GLY A 159 18.57 -4.23 17.35
C GLY A 159 17.50 -5.20 17.88
N GLN A 160 16.46 -5.52 17.11
CA GLN A 160 15.54 -6.62 17.40
C GLN A 160 15.85 -7.80 16.47
N SER A 161 16.03 -8.99 17.03
CA SER A 161 16.09 -10.24 16.26
C SER A 161 14.67 -10.67 15.86
N ALA A 162 14.54 -11.19 14.65
CA ALA A 162 13.31 -11.78 14.11
C ALA A 162 12.89 -13.03 14.87
#